data_AF-A0A535Q8K2-F1
#
_entry.id   AF-A0A535Q8K2-F1
#
_cell.length_a   1.000
_cell.length_b   1.000
_cell.length_c   1.000
_cell.angle_alpha   90.00
_cell.angle_beta   90.00
_cell.angle_gamma   90.00
#
_symmetry.space_group_name_H-M   'P 1'
#
loop_
_entity.id
_entity.type
_entity.pdbx_description
1 polymer ?
#
loop_
_entity_poly.entity_id
_entity_poly.type
_entity_poly.pdbx_seq_one_letter_code
_entity_poly.pdbx_strand_id
1 'polypeptide(L)'
;MYTTETAAGMDVHQLTAGVDHVLGSAPGGGAGGCETIAGCAIANSLDFRLAYSQGGTYVSLVVSGFGPSSFRLWSSDGKLLQSNDSQGTTMSVWSNGSLYFRDSGGVEVWRDGVVSTFLPGVAWIRPHASPGGGQIVYAVRDSSGWAHTYVVDTTTRTVREIKATRAEPIFLTSRYIWYRGERACTEADSCGPQPPFHPSSGKTYVYDLQEGTETESVITSVIDVFPHAG
;
A
#
# COMPACT_ATOMS: atom_id res chain seq x y z
N MET A 1 16.65 7.49 0.98
CA MET A 1 16.82 6.17 1.60
C MET A 1 16.91 5.15 0.49
N TYR A 2 17.59 4.04 0.74
CA TYR A 2 17.64 2.91 -0.18
C TYR A 2 17.91 1.64 0.62
N THR A 3 17.79 0.49 -0.04
CA THR A 3 18.18 -0.80 0.54
C THR A 3 19.41 -1.36 -0.16
N THR A 4 20.21 -2.12 0.58
CA THR A 4 21.25 -2.98 0.01
C THR A 4 20.97 -4.42 0.44
N GLU A 5 21.29 -5.38 -0.43
CA GLU A 5 21.16 -6.80 -0.10
C GLU A 5 22.41 -7.32 0.60
N THR A 6 22.21 -8.17 1.60
CA THR A 6 23.28 -8.85 2.35
C THR A 6 22.99 -10.34 2.44
N ALA A 7 23.99 -11.13 2.84
CA ALA A 7 23.79 -12.57 3.05
C ALA A 7 22.77 -12.89 4.15
N ALA A 8 22.48 -11.94 5.06
CA ALA A 8 21.54 -12.10 6.16
C ALA A 8 20.17 -11.44 5.89
N GLY A 9 20.03 -10.64 4.83
CA GLY A 9 18.80 -9.96 4.50
C GLY A 9 19.00 -8.66 3.73
N MET A 10 18.42 -7.57 4.22
CA MET A 10 18.55 -6.24 3.63
C MET A 10 18.91 -5.20 4.68
N ASP A 11 19.85 -4.32 4.34
CA ASP A 11 20.13 -3.13 5.13
C ASP A 11 19.37 -1.95 4.55
N VAL A 12 18.80 -1.13 5.44
CA VAL A 12 18.16 0.14 5.09
C VAL A 12 19.17 1.25 5.33
N HIS A 13 19.44 2.00 4.27
CA HIS A 13 20.38 3.11 4.27
C HIS A 13 19.65 4.45 4.20
N GLN A 14 20.20 5.42 4.91
CA GLN A 14 19.76 6.80 4.91
C GLN A 14 20.92 7.72 4.55
N LEU A 15 20.75 8.46 3.45
CA LEU A 15 21.67 9.51 3.03
C LEU A 15 21.21 10.84 3.64
N THR A 16 21.98 11.39 4.57
CA THR A 16 21.70 12.68 5.22
C THR A 16 22.95 13.54 5.26
N ALA A 17 22.81 14.83 4.93
CA ALA A 17 23.93 15.78 4.88
C ALA A 17 25.13 15.29 4.03
N GLY A 18 24.86 14.50 2.98
CA GLY A 18 25.89 13.93 2.10
C GLY A 18 26.62 12.70 2.66
N VAL A 19 26.20 12.18 3.82
CA VAL A 19 26.80 10.99 4.45
C VAL A 19 25.79 9.84 4.44
N ASP A 20 26.27 8.66 4.05
CA ASP A 20 25.49 7.42 4.10
C ASP A 20 25.60 6.78 5.48
N HIS A 21 24.46 6.35 6.01
CA HIS A 21 24.34 5.66 7.28
C HIS A 21 23.42 4.45 7.13
N VAL A 22 23.82 3.32 7.72
CA VAL A 22 22.90 2.20 7.92
C VAL A 22 21.94 2.57 9.04
N LEU A 23 20.66 2.68 8.70
CA LEU A 23 19.59 2.96 9.64
C LEU A 23 19.21 1.72 10.46
N GLY A 24 19.28 0.55 9.81
CA GLY A 24 18.99 -0.74 10.41
C GLY A 24 18.91 -1.84 9.36
N SER A 25 18.54 -3.04 9.79
CA SER A 25 18.41 -4.20 8.91
C SER A 25 17.04 -4.84 9.05
N ALA A 26 16.60 -5.50 7.99
CA ALA A 26 15.43 -6.37 7.97
C ALA A 26 15.84 -7.76 7.48
N PRO A 27 15.19 -8.84 7.97
CA PRO A 27 15.40 -10.16 7.41
C PRO A 27 15.15 -10.15 5.90
N GLY A 28 15.89 -11.00 5.18
CA GLY A 28 15.62 -11.25 3.77
C GLY A 28 14.19 -11.73 3.61
N GLY A 29 13.31 -10.85 3.14
CA GLY A 29 12.04 -11.27 2.57
C GLY A 29 12.33 -11.89 1.20
N GLY A 30 11.47 -12.78 0.72
CA GLY A 30 11.51 -13.24 -0.67
C GLY A 30 11.13 -12.10 -1.61
N ALA A 31 11.97 -11.06 -1.67
CA ALA A 31 11.72 -9.81 -2.35
C ALA A 31 11.36 -10.11 -3.81
N GLY A 32 10.12 -9.77 -4.14
CA GLY A 32 9.55 -9.91 -5.47
C GLY A 32 8.47 -8.86 -5.58
N GLY A 33 8.64 -7.94 -6.52
CA GLY A 33 7.67 -6.91 -6.82
C GLY A 33 6.62 -7.47 -7.76
N CYS A 34 5.35 -7.38 -7.35
CA CYS A 34 4.26 -7.35 -8.30
C CYS A 34 3.68 -5.94 -8.24
N GLU A 35 4.35 -5.00 -8.89
CA GLU A 35 3.99 -3.59 -8.88
C GLU A 35 2.66 -3.34 -9.56
N THR A 36 2.12 -4.33 -10.29
CA THR A 36 0.74 -4.35 -10.78
C THR A 36 0.15 -5.76 -10.68
N ILE A 37 -1.18 -5.86 -10.64
CA ILE A 37 -1.94 -7.11 -10.78
C ILE A 37 -1.79 -7.67 -12.20
N ALA A 38 -1.51 -6.82 -13.19
CA ALA A 38 -1.28 -7.25 -14.56
C ALA A 38 0.01 -8.10 -14.66
N GLY A 39 -0.16 -9.42 -14.72
CA GLY A 39 0.94 -10.37 -14.84
C GLY A 39 1.41 -11.01 -13.53
N CYS A 40 0.73 -10.76 -12.40
CA CYS A 40 1.08 -11.39 -11.14
C CYS A 40 -0.12 -11.87 -10.31
N ALA A 41 -0.22 -13.19 -10.15
CA ALA A 41 -1.33 -13.85 -9.47
C ALA A 41 -1.41 -13.57 -7.95
N ILE A 42 -0.33 -13.10 -7.32
CA ILE A 42 -0.28 -12.85 -5.87
C ILE A 42 -0.17 -11.36 -5.49
N ALA A 43 -0.39 -10.46 -6.45
CA ALA A 43 -0.27 -9.01 -6.28
C ALA A 43 -1.17 -8.39 -5.18
N ASN A 44 -2.18 -9.12 -4.69
CA ASN A 44 -3.04 -8.68 -3.58
C ASN A 44 -2.37 -8.83 -2.19
N SER A 45 -1.32 -9.65 -2.11
CA SER A 45 -0.64 -10.00 -0.86
C SER A 45 0.80 -9.52 -0.81
N LEU A 46 1.36 -9.07 -1.93
CA LEU A 46 2.71 -8.55 -2.03
C LEU A 46 2.74 -7.02 -1.94
N ASP A 47 3.78 -6.51 -1.31
CA ASP A 47 4.12 -5.11 -1.23
C ASP A 47 5.60 -4.93 -0.89
N PHE A 48 6.19 -3.91 -1.47
CA PHE A 48 7.48 -3.39 -1.06
C PHE A 48 7.32 -1.89 -0.87
N ARG A 49 7.42 -1.43 0.38
CA ARG A 49 7.20 -0.03 0.70
C ARG A 49 8.21 0.46 1.73
N LEU A 50 9.16 1.25 1.24
CA LEU A 50 10.10 2.03 2.03
C LEU A 50 9.69 3.50 1.98
N ALA A 51 9.33 4.09 3.12
CA ALA A 51 8.78 5.45 3.14
C ALA A 51 9.17 6.21 4.42
N TYR A 52 9.31 7.53 4.28
CA TYR A 52 9.38 8.46 5.41
C TYR A 52 7.98 8.84 5.88
N SER A 53 7.85 9.17 7.16
CA SER A 53 6.74 10.02 7.64
C SER A 53 6.84 11.43 7.05
N GLN A 54 5.74 12.19 7.03
CA GLN A 54 5.71 13.58 6.50
C GLN A 54 6.77 14.52 7.06
N GLY A 55 7.14 14.34 8.34
CA GLY A 55 8.18 15.15 8.98
C GLY A 55 9.60 14.60 8.80
N GLY A 56 9.76 13.45 8.13
CA GLY A 56 11.04 12.74 8.03
C GLY A 56 11.54 12.16 9.36
N THR A 57 10.71 12.14 10.41
CA THR A 57 11.09 11.70 11.76
C THR A 57 11.10 10.19 11.92
N TYR A 58 10.37 9.49 11.04
CA TYR A 58 10.21 8.04 11.08
C TYR A 58 10.39 7.45 9.69
N VAL A 59 10.84 6.20 9.66
CA VAL A 59 11.05 5.40 8.46
C VAL A 59 10.36 4.07 8.63
N SER A 60 9.50 3.71 7.69
CA SER A 60 8.86 2.40 7.66
C SER A 60 9.37 1.57 6.49
N LEU A 61 9.50 0.26 6.71
CA LEU A 61 9.71 -0.74 5.68
C LEU A 61 8.65 -1.83 5.82
N VAL A 62 7.94 -2.10 4.72
CA VAL A 62 7.19 -3.34 4.50
C VAL A 62 7.85 -4.08 3.35
N VAL A 63 8.11 -5.37 3.55
CA VAL A 63 8.53 -6.30 2.51
C VAL A 63 7.65 -7.53 2.64
N SER A 64 6.82 -7.80 1.65
CA SER A 64 6.11 -9.06 1.52
C SER A 64 6.34 -9.62 0.13
N GLY A 65 6.45 -10.94 0.03
CA GLY A 65 6.99 -11.59 -1.16
C GLY A 65 6.74 -13.08 -1.15
N PHE A 66 7.56 -13.82 -1.88
CA PHE A 66 7.51 -15.29 -1.92
C PHE A 66 8.16 -15.96 -0.67
N GLY A 67 8.49 -15.16 0.35
CA GLY A 67 9.04 -15.59 1.63
C GLY A 67 8.34 -14.87 2.79
N PRO A 68 8.86 -15.01 4.03
CA PRO A 68 8.30 -14.32 5.18
C PRO A 68 8.20 -12.82 4.94
N SER A 69 7.10 -12.20 5.40
CA SER A 69 6.95 -10.75 5.35
C SER A 69 7.75 -10.11 6.48
N SER A 70 8.36 -8.96 6.22
CA SER A 70 9.07 -8.15 7.20
C SER A 70 8.38 -6.80 7.33
N PHE A 71 8.19 -6.36 8.57
CA PHE A 71 7.70 -5.03 8.88
C PHE A 71 8.59 -4.39 9.92
N ARG A 72 9.08 -3.19 9.62
CA ARG A 72 9.97 -2.44 10.47
C ARG A 72 9.59 -0.96 10.48
N LEU A 73 9.71 -0.35 11.64
CA LEU A 73 9.56 1.08 11.86
C LEU A 73 10.74 1.56 12.70
N TRP A 74 11.48 2.53 12.19
CA TRP A 74 12.55 3.21 12.89
C TRP A 74 12.22 4.68 13.08
N SER A 75 12.78 5.32 14.10
CA SER A 75 13.02 6.75 14.03
C SER A 75 14.16 7.03 13.06
N SER A 76 14.19 8.25 12.51
CA SER A 76 15.18 8.68 11.51
C SER A 76 16.61 8.76 12.03
N ASP A 77 16.82 8.57 13.33
CA ASP A 77 18.13 8.44 13.99
C ASP A 77 18.57 6.98 14.18
N GLY A 78 17.78 6.01 13.70
CA GLY A 78 18.13 4.58 13.67
C GLY A 78 17.58 3.74 14.82
N LYS A 79 16.85 4.32 15.78
CA LYS A 79 16.22 3.50 16.82
C LYS A 79 15.03 2.73 16.24
N LEU A 80 15.07 1.40 16.32
CA LEU A 80 13.93 0.54 16.01
C LEU A 80 12.79 0.78 17.02
N LEU A 81 11.62 1.14 16.52
CA LEU A 81 10.43 1.46 17.31
C LEU A 81 9.40 0.34 17.28
N GLN A 82 9.23 -0.30 16.13
CA GLN A 82 8.33 -1.43 15.97
C GLN A 82 8.89 -2.43 14.95
N SER A 83 8.64 -3.71 15.18
CA SER A 83 8.90 -4.76 14.21
C SER A 83 7.87 -5.85 14.31
N ASN A 84 7.42 -6.35 13.16
CA ASN A 84 6.49 -7.47 13.12
C ASN A 84 6.83 -8.47 12.02
N ASP A 85 8.04 -9.01 12.09
CA ASP A 85 8.51 -9.96 11.09
C ASP A 85 7.75 -11.29 11.18
N SER A 86 7.43 -11.85 10.03
CA SER A 86 6.76 -13.14 9.85
C SER A 86 5.32 -13.25 10.40
N GLN A 87 4.67 -12.14 10.76
CA GLN A 87 3.27 -12.14 11.25
C GLN A 87 2.25 -11.61 10.22
N GLY A 88 2.60 -11.59 8.94
CA GLY A 88 1.66 -11.25 7.88
C GLY A 88 1.33 -9.75 7.77
N THR A 89 2.16 -8.87 8.36
CA THR A 89 2.10 -7.46 7.99
C THR A 89 2.55 -7.29 6.55
N THR A 90 1.65 -6.82 5.70
CA THR A 90 1.83 -6.96 4.25
C THR A 90 1.74 -5.65 3.49
N MET A 91 1.16 -4.59 4.04
CA MET A 91 1.02 -3.31 3.35
C MET A 91 1.01 -2.15 4.34
N SER A 92 1.53 -0.99 3.94
CA SER A 92 1.53 0.20 4.79
C SER A 92 1.37 1.52 4.03
N VAL A 93 0.89 2.55 4.72
CA VAL A 93 0.82 3.92 4.22
C VAL A 93 0.93 4.93 5.37
N TRP A 94 1.63 6.04 5.13
CA TRP A 94 1.67 7.18 6.05
C TRP A 94 0.53 8.16 5.73
N SER A 95 -0.11 8.71 6.76
CA SER A 95 -1.01 9.87 6.64
C SER A 95 -1.07 10.66 7.94
N ASN A 96 -0.91 11.98 7.83
CA ASN A 96 -0.86 12.94 8.93
C ASN A 96 0.04 12.47 10.08
N GLY A 97 1.27 12.03 9.76
CA GLY A 97 2.25 11.54 10.73
C GLY A 97 1.92 10.20 11.42
N SER A 98 0.81 9.55 11.09
CA SER A 98 0.48 8.19 11.56
C SER A 98 0.80 7.15 10.49
N LEU A 99 1.25 5.97 10.89
CA LEU A 99 1.50 4.84 10.00
C LEU A 99 0.35 3.85 10.11
N TYR A 100 -0.31 3.58 8.99
CA TYR A 100 -1.36 2.58 8.92
C TYR A 100 -0.80 1.35 8.22
N PHE A 101 -1.10 0.17 8.73
CA PHE A 101 -0.59 -1.08 8.17
C PHE A 101 -1.59 -2.22 8.31
N ARG A 102 -1.57 -3.17 7.36
CA ARG A 102 -2.42 -4.37 7.41
C ARG A 102 -1.68 -5.53 8.02
N ASP A 103 -2.33 -6.24 8.93
CA ASP A 103 -1.93 -7.56 9.43
C ASP A 103 -3.09 -8.57 9.30
N SER A 104 -3.00 -9.71 9.99
CA SER A 104 -4.03 -10.76 9.97
C SER A 104 -5.37 -10.36 10.60
N GLY A 105 -5.39 -9.35 11.47
CA GLY A 105 -6.58 -8.85 12.16
C GLY A 105 -7.31 -7.73 11.41
N GLY A 106 -6.66 -7.11 10.43
CA GLY A 106 -7.22 -6.02 9.63
C GLY A 106 -6.20 -4.90 9.42
N VAL A 107 -6.68 -3.65 9.45
CA VAL A 107 -5.81 -2.46 9.40
C VAL A 107 -5.60 -1.92 10.81
N GLU A 108 -4.34 -1.79 11.18
CA GLU A 108 -3.84 -1.20 12.41
C GLU A 108 -3.28 0.21 12.12
N VAL A 109 -3.18 1.04 13.16
CA VAL A 109 -2.51 2.34 13.12
C VAL A 109 -1.48 2.43 14.23
N TRP A 110 -0.26 2.79 13.88
CA TRP A 110 0.76 3.29 14.78
C TRP A 110 0.69 4.81 14.84
N ARG A 111 0.55 5.35 16.05
CA ARG A 111 0.53 6.79 16.34
C ARG A 111 1.24 7.04 17.66
N ASP A 112 2.26 7.88 17.63
CA ASP A 112 3.00 8.33 18.82
C ASP A 112 3.46 7.18 19.74
N GLY A 113 3.96 6.10 19.14
CA GLY A 113 4.46 4.94 19.88
C GLY A 113 3.41 3.89 20.25
N VAL A 114 2.13 4.11 19.94
CA VAL A 114 1.04 3.20 20.28
C VAL A 114 0.45 2.58 19.01
N VAL A 115 0.27 1.26 19.01
CA VAL A 115 -0.49 0.54 17.98
C VAL A 115 -1.92 0.32 18.45
N SER A 116 -2.89 0.54 17.56
CA SER A 116 -4.30 0.27 17.82
C SER A 116 -5.06 -0.08 16.54
N THR A 117 -6.15 -0.84 16.68
CA THR A 117 -6.97 -1.24 15.54
C THR A 117 -7.68 -0.04 14.89
N PHE A 118 -7.53 0.08 13.57
CA PHE A 118 -8.14 1.12 12.75
C PHE A 118 -9.36 0.61 11.99
N LEU A 119 -9.21 -0.44 11.17
CA LEU A 119 -10.29 -1.11 10.43
C LEU A 119 -10.25 -2.63 10.68
N PRO A 120 -11.03 -3.16 11.64
CA PRO A 120 -11.00 -4.58 11.97
C PRO A 120 -11.50 -5.43 10.80
N GLY A 121 -10.81 -6.53 10.50
CA GLY A 121 -11.16 -7.49 9.46
C GLY A 121 -10.94 -7.02 8.02
N VAL A 122 -10.50 -5.77 7.80
CA VAL A 122 -10.29 -5.23 6.44
C VAL A 122 -8.92 -5.66 5.91
N ALA A 123 -8.93 -6.49 4.87
CA ALA A 123 -7.74 -6.88 4.12
C ALA A 123 -7.47 -5.91 2.96
N TRP A 124 -7.19 -4.65 3.26
CA TRP A 124 -6.99 -3.62 2.23
C TRP A 124 -5.84 -3.95 1.27
N ILE A 125 -5.91 -3.48 0.04
CA ILE A 125 -4.94 -3.74 -1.02
C ILE A 125 -4.47 -2.40 -1.57
N ARG A 126 -3.14 -2.23 -1.64
CA ARG A 126 -2.46 -1.06 -2.19
C ARG A 126 -3.01 0.25 -1.64
N PRO A 127 -2.87 0.50 -0.32
CA PRO A 127 -3.33 1.73 0.26
C PRO A 127 -2.48 2.91 -0.20
N HIS A 128 -3.12 4.04 -0.49
CA HIS A 128 -2.48 5.31 -0.82
C HIS A 128 -3.15 6.46 -0.06
N ALA A 129 -2.35 7.31 0.58
CA ALA A 129 -2.86 8.46 1.31
C ALA A 129 -3.09 9.63 0.35
N SER A 130 -4.10 10.43 0.65
CA SER A 130 -4.38 11.68 -0.06
C SER A 130 -3.24 12.67 0.15
N PRO A 131 -2.74 13.34 -0.90
CA PRO A 131 -1.78 14.43 -0.78
C PRO A 131 -2.21 15.53 0.20
N GLY A 132 -3.53 15.73 0.37
CA GLY A 132 -4.09 16.70 1.31
C GLY A 132 -4.19 16.20 2.76
N GLY A 133 -3.74 14.98 3.05
CA GLY A 133 -3.91 14.32 4.34
C GLY A 133 -5.35 13.86 4.59
N GLY A 134 -5.58 13.21 5.72
CA GLY A 134 -6.92 12.91 6.25
C GLY A 134 -7.69 11.78 5.57
N GLN A 135 -7.22 11.28 4.42
CA GLN A 135 -7.90 10.22 3.68
C GLN A 135 -6.91 9.18 3.13
N ILE A 136 -7.35 7.92 3.08
CA ILE A 136 -6.64 6.82 2.44
C ILE A 136 -7.58 6.16 1.44
N VAL A 137 -7.10 5.90 0.23
CA VAL A 137 -7.77 5.09 -0.77
C VAL A 137 -7.14 3.70 -0.80
N TYR A 138 -7.96 2.68 -0.96
CA TYR A 138 -7.52 1.29 -1.03
C TYR A 138 -8.54 0.42 -1.78
N ALA A 139 -8.13 -0.76 -2.20
CA ALA A 139 -9.04 -1.78 -2.74
C ALA A 139 -9.28 -2.92 -1.74
N VAL A 140 -10.40 -3.63 -1.88
CA VAL A 140 -10.67 -4.93 -1.24
C VAL A 140 -11.21 -5.88 -2.31
N ARG A 141 -11.03 -7.18 -2.13
CA ARG A 141 -11.61 -8.21 -3.01
C ARG A 141 -12.89 -8.75 -2.39
N ASP A 142 -13.96 -8.83 -3.17
CA ASP A 142 -15.16 -9.57 -2.74
C ASP A 142 -14.93 -11.09 -2.82
N SER A 143 -15.94 -11.88 -2.43
CA SER A 143 -15.87 -13.34 -2.49
C SER A 143 -15.76 -13.90 -3.91
N SER A 144 -16.11 -13.11 -4.92
CA SER A 144 -15.98 -13.46 -6.34
C SER A 144 -14.62 -13.03 -6.93
N GLY A 145 -13.82 -12.29 -6.16
CA GLY A 145 -12.52 -11.77 -6.57
C GLY A 145 -12.57 -10.39 -7.23
N TRP A 146 -13.71 -9.73 -7.32
CA TRP A 146 -13.79 -8.37 -7.88
C TRP A 146 -13.19 -7.36 -6.91
N ALA A 147 -12.44 -6.40 -7.44
CA ALA A 147 -11.93 -5.30 -6.63
C ALA A 147 -13.02 -4.24 -6.39
N HIS A 148 -13.13 -3.80 -5.15
CA HIS A 148 -13.91 -2.67 -4.71
C HIS A 148 -12.99 -1.61 -4.15
N THR A 149 -13.04 -0.40 -4.70
CA THR A 149 -12.24 0.74 -4.25
C THR A 149 -13.00 1.53 -3.21
N TYR A 150 -12.34 1.79 -2.09
CA TYR A 150 -12.85 2.54 -0.95
C TYR A 150 -11.97 3.75 -0.64
N VAL A 151 -12.59 4.79 -0.09
CA VAL A 151 -11.90 5.86 0.64
C VAL A 151 -12.29 5.76 2.10
N VAL A 152 -11.31 5.87 2.99
CA VAL A 152 -11.51 6.00 4.43
C VAL A 152 -11.00 7.34 4.92
N ASP A 153 -11.79 8.00 5.75
CA ASP A 153 -11.36 9.18 6.51
C ASP A 153 -10.59 8.75 7.77
N THR A 154 -9.37 9.25 7.94
CA THR A 154 -8.45 8.78 9.00
C THR A 154 -8.80 9.29 10.40
N THR A 155 -9.69 10.28 10.50
CA THR A 155 -10.13 10.85 11.78
C THR A 155 -11.40 10.17 12.26
N THR A 156 -12.42 10.11 11.39
CA THR A 156 -13.75 9.58 11.70
C THR A 156 -13.86 8.08 11.47
N ARG A 157 -12.90 7.48 10.75
CA ARG A 157 -12.93 6.08 10.28
C ARG A 157 -14.10 5.77 9.36
N THR A 158 -14.74 6.80 8.80
CA THR A 158 -15.86 6.61 7.87
C THR A 158 -15.32 6.02 6.57
N VAL A 159 -15.85 4.86 6.18
CA VAL A 159 -15.49 4.16 4.94
C VAL A 159 -16.59 4.40 3.90
N ARG A 160 -16.19 4.75 2.68
CA ARG A 160 -17.07 4.92 1.53
C ARG A 160 -16.53 4.15 0.33
N GLU A 161 -17.34 3.26 -0.22
CA GLU A 161 -17.05 2.69 -1.53
C GLU A 161 -17.24 3.76 -2.62
N ILE A 162 -16.25 3.91 -3.50
CA ILE A 162 -16.36 4.84 -4.62
C ILE A 162 -16.67 4.12 -5.94
N LYS A 163 -16.16 2.90 -6.12
CA LYS A 163 -16.47 2.04 -7.28
C LYS A 163 -16.17 0.56 -7.03
N ALA A 164 -17.04 -0.29 -7.56
CA ALA A 164 -16.78 -1.71 -7.79
C ALA A 164 -16.07 -1.94 -9.13
N THR A 165 -15.44 -3.09 -9.30
CA THR A 165 -14.65 -3.50 -10.49
C THR A 165 -13.49 -2.57 -10.81
N ARG A 166 -12.93 -1.93 -9.77
CA ARG A 166 -11.79 -0.99 -9.87
C ARG A 166 -10.71 -1.43 -8.89
N ALA A 167 -9.48 -1.55 -9.40
CA ALA A 167 -8.32 -1.97 -8.64
C ALA A 167 -7.20 -0.92 -8.71
N GLU A 168 -6.17 -1.08 -7.87
CA GLU A 168 -4.97 -0.23 -7.86
C GLU A 168 -5.28 1.26 -7.70
N PRO A 169 -6.09 1.67 -6.71
CA PRO A 169 -6.46 3.06 -6.58
C PRO A 169 -5.30 3.89 -6.04
N ILE A 170 -5.14 5.09 -6.58
CA ILE A 170 -4.11 6.04 -6.16
C ILE A 170 -4.62 7.47 -6.32
N PHE A 171 -4.35 8.32 -5.33
CA PHE A 171 -4.66 9.73 -5.44
C PHE A 171 -3.73 10.41 -6.45
N LEU A 172 -4.30 11.10 -7.44
CA LEU A 172 -3.57 12.04 -8.31
C LEU A 172 -3.47 13.42 -7.66
N THR A 173 -4.51 13.80 -6.93
CA THR A 173 -4.59 15.01 -6.09
C THR A 173 -5.46 14.69 -4.87
N SER A 174 -5.71 15.63 -3.97
CA SER A 174 -6.71 15.43 -2.90
C SER A 174 -8.17 15.28 -3.39
N ARG A 175 -8.44 15.54 -4.68
CA ARG A 175 -9.77 15.42 -5.31
C ARG A 175 -9.88 14.25 -6.27
N TYR A 176 -8.81 13.93 -7.00
CA TYR A 176 -8.85 12.96 -8.09
C TYR A 176 -8.16 11.66 -7.71
N ILE A 177 -8.81 10.53 -7.99
CA ILE A 177 -8.27 9.19 -7.79
C ILE A 177 -8.17 8.51 -9.15
N TRP A 178 -7.00 7.98 -9.47
CA TRP A 178 -6.83 7.07 -10.60
C TRP A 178 -7.03 5.62 -10.16
N TYR A 179 -7.58 4.77 -11.03
CA TYR A 179 -7.62 3.33 -10.82
C TYR A 179 -7.71 2.58 -12.15
N ARG A 180 -7.47 1.26 -12.09
CA ARG A 180 -7.59 0.34 -13.23
C ARG A 180 -8.92 -0.38 -13.22
N GLY A 181 -9.52 -0.54 -14.40
CA GLY A 181 -10.74 -1.34 -14.57
C GLY A 181 -10.43 -2.84 -14.63
N GLU A 182 -11.37 -3.63 -14.14
CA GLU A 182 -11.33 -5.08 -14.24
C GLU A 182 -12.36 -5.59 -15.25
N ARG A 183 -12.10 -6.77 -15.83
CA ARG A 183 -13.04 -7.45 -16.72
C ARG A 183 -13.35 -8.87 -16.23
N ALA A 184 -14.45 -9.41 -16.74
CA ALA A 184 -14.79 -10.81 -16.51
C ALA A 184 -13.69 -11.70 -17.08
N CYS A 185 -13.48 -12.82 -16.41
CA CYS A 185 -12.54 -13.83 -16.83
C CYS A 185 -13.07 -14.57 -18.06
N THR A 186 -12.14 -14.93 -18.93
CA THR A 186 -12.36 -15.80 -20.08
C THR A 186 -11.76 -17.17 -19.77
N GLU A 187 -12.07 -18.17 -20.60
CA GLU A 187 -11.51 -19.52 -20.46
C GLU A 187 -9.97 -19.55 -20.51
N ALA A 188 -9.34 -18.53 -21.09
CA ALA A 188 -7.89 -18.40 -21.15
C ALA A 188 -7.28 -17.79 -19.87
N ASP A 189 -8.08 -17.18 -18.99
CA ASP A 189 -7.59 -16.53 -17.78
C ASP A 189 -7.53 -17.51 -16.60
N SER A 190 -6.45 -17.45 -15.80
CA SER A 190 -6.32 -18.21 -14.56
C SER A 190 -6.97 -17.51 -13.36
N CYS A 191 -8.27 -17.17 -13.45
CA CYS A 191 -9.01 -16.48 -12.39
C CYS A 191 -9.52 -17.41 -11.27
N GLY A 192 -8.68 -18.35 -10.85
CA GLY A 192 -9.01 -19.40 -9.90
C GLY A 192 -8.85 -19.01 -8.43
N PRO A 193 -9.21 -19.92 -7.49
CA PRO A 193 -9.67 -19.57 -6.15
C PRO A 193 -8.61 -19.14 -5.12
N GLN A 194 -7.36 -18.78 -5.46
CA GLN A 194 -6.34 -18.49 -4.43
C GLN A 194 -5.28 -17.45 -4.85
N PRO A 195 -5.49 -16.15 -4.54
CA PRO A 195 -6.78 -15.50 -4.27
C PRO A 195 -7.53 -15.24 -5.59
N PRO A 196 -8.87 -15.29 -5.62
CA PRO A 196 -9.62 -14.91 -6.81
C PRO A 196 -9.35 -13.44 -7.14
N PHE A 197 -8.91 -13.18 -8.37
CA PHE A 197 -8.74 -11.84 -8.92
C PHE A 197 -9.23 -11.80 -10.36
N HIS A 198 -9.70 -10.63 -10.76
CA HIS A 198 -10.09 -10.37 -12.14
C HIS A 198 -8.95 -9.69 -12.90
N PRO A 199 -8.75 -10.03 -14.18
CA PRO A 199 -7.72 -9.42 -15.00
C PRO A 199 -8.10 -7.97 -15.33
N SER A 200 -7.07 -7.19 -15.66
CA SER A 200 -7.24 -5.84 -16.20
C SER A 200 -8.14 -5.86 -17.44
N SER A 201 -9.05 -4.90 -17.54
CA SER A 201 -9.85 -4.65 -18.75
C SER A 201 -9.07 -3.94 -19.85
N GLY A 202 -7.84 -3.50 -19.56
CA GLY A 202 -7.05 -2.63 -20.42
C GLY A 202 -7.44 -1.15 -20.31
N LYS A 203 -8.48 -0.83 -19.53
CA LYS A 203 -8.95 0.54 -19.30
C LYS A 203 -8.55 1.05 -17.92
N THR A 204 -8.36 2.36 -17.84
CA THR A 204 -8.07 3.10 -16.61
C THR A 204 -8.97 4.31 -16.55
N TYR A 205 -9.12 4.88 -15.36
CA TYR A 205 -10.09 5.93 -15.11
C TYR A 205 -9.56 6.93 -14.10
N VAL A 206 -10.10 8.15 -14.13
CA VAL A 206 -9.97 9.14 -13.06
C VAL A 206 -11.35 9.39 -12.48
N TYR A 207 -11.46 9.22 -11.17
CA TYR A 207 -12.63 9.51 -10.35
C TYR A 207 -12.50 10.87 -9.70
N ASP A 208 -13.57 11.65 -9.74
CA ASP A 208 -13.70 12.91 -9.04
C ASP A 208 -14.47 12.73 -7.73
N LEU A 209 -13.78 12.93 -6.60
CA LEU A 209 -14.38 12.79 -5.27
C LEU A 209 -15.47 13.82 -4.97
N GLN A 210 -15.42 14.98 -5.62
CA GLN A 210 -16.36 16.06 -5.42
C GLN A 210 -17.64 15.83 -6.22
N GLU A 211 -17.52 15.37 -7.46
CA GLU A 211 -18.67 15.18 -8.36
C GLU A 211 -19.27 13.77 -8.26
N GLY A 212 -18.50 12.80 -7.77
CA GLY A 212 -18.93 11.40 -7.71
C GLY A 212 -18.95 10.69 -9.06
N THR A 213 -18.19 11.20 -10.03
CA THR A 213 -18.16 10.76 -11.43
C THR A 213 -16.79 10.18 -11.78
N GLU A 214 -16.73 9.35 -12.83
CA GLU A 214 -15.46 8.87 -13.39
C GLU A 214 -15.40 9.17 -14.89
N THR A 215 -14.19 9.36 -15.39
CA THR A 215 -13.89 9.46 -16.83
C THR A 215 -12.76 8.50 -17.19
N GLU A 216 -12.78 7.96 -18.41
CA GLU A 216 -11.69 7.11 -18.90
C GLU A 216 -10.40 7.94 -19.00
N SER A 217 -9.28 7.34 -18.57
CA SER A 217 -7.98 8.01 -18.49
C SER A 217 -7.04 7.54 -19.59
N VAL A 218 -6.15 8.42 -20.02
CA VAL A 218 -4.99 8.07 -20.85
C VAL A 218 -3.81 7.54 -20.02
N ILE A 219 -3.84 7.71 -18.70
CA ILE A 219 -2.78 7.25 -17.79
C ILE A 219 -2.87 5.73 -17.67
N THR A 220 -1.82 5.02 -18.08
CA THR A 220 -1.79 3.55 -18.11
C THR A 220 -1.27 2.92 -16.82
N SER A 221 -0.49 3.68 -16.03
CA SER A 221 0.02 3.31 -14.71
C SER A 221 0.42 4.56 -13.92
N VAL A 222 0.27 4.51 -12.60
CA VAL A 222 0.83 5.50 -11.68
C VAL A 222 1.68 4.76 -10.66
N ILE A 223 2.95 5.17 -10.55
CA ILE A 223 3.89 4.56 -9.60
C ILE A 223 3.96 5.40 -8.32
N ASP A 224 3.97 6.72 -8.48
CA ASP A 224 4.06 7.67 -7.38
C ASP A 224 3.44 9.01 -7.75
N VAL A 225 3.13 9.83 -6.75
CA VAL A 225 2.55 11.16 -6.92
C VAL A 225 3.24 12.15 -5.99
N PHE A 226 3.73 13.25 -6.57
CA PHE A 226 4.39 14.34 -5.86
C PHE A 226 3.53 15.62 -5.86
N PRO A 227 3.45 16.37 -4.74
CA PRO A 227 4.02 16.06 -3.43
C PRO A 227 3.32 14.87 -2.77
N HIS A 228 4.08 14.11 -1.97
CA HIS A 228 3.54 12.97 -1.24
C HIS A 228 2.63 13.49 -0.12
N ALA A 229 1.68 12.65 0.28
CA ALA A 229 0.82 12.92 1.42
C ALA A 229 1.61 13.30 2.66
N GLY A 230 1.13 14.36 3.31
CA GLY A 230 1.44 14.64 4.69
C GLY A 230 0.83 13.62 5.66
#